data_AF-A0A817WTQ9-F1
#
_entry.id   AF-A0A817WTQ9-F1
#
_cell.length_a   1.000
_cell.length_b   1.000
_cell.length_c   1.000
_cell.angle_alpha   90.00
_cell.angle_beta   90.00
_cell.angle_gamma   90.00
#
_symmetry.space_group_name_H-M   'P 1'
#
loop_
_entity.id
_entity.type
_entity.pdbx_description
1 polymer ?
#
loop_
_entity_poly.entity_id
_entity_poly.type
_entity_poly.pdbx_seq_one_letter_code
_entity_poly.pdbx_strand_id
1 'polypeptide(L)' 'HTSFMYERIHKQHHQFRAPICLASEYAHPIEFVISNIGPVAAGPLLFQSHLLTTWIWLLVALISTNNSHSGYCI' A
#
# COMPACT_ATOMS: atom_id res chain seq x y z
N HIS A 1 -0.27 -5.38 17.15
CA HIS A 1 -0.02 -3.98 17.50
C HIS A 1 0.85 -3.87 18.75
N THR A 2 2.17 -3.92 18.59
CA THR A 2 3.10 -3.52 19.66
C THR A 2 3.33 -2.01 19.58
N SER A 3 3.24 -1.29 20.71
CA SER A 3 3.39 0.17 20.75
C SER A 3 4.70 0.66 20.10
N PHE A 4 5.75 -0.16 20.16
CA PHE A 4 7.06 0.10 19.56
C PHE A 4 7.04 0.24 18.03
N MET A 5 6.40 -0.71 17.32
CA MET A 5 6.32 -0.67 15.85
C MET A 5 5.39 0.44 15.38
N TYR A 6 4.33 0.71 16.15
CA TYR A 6 3.45 1.84 15.87
C TYR A 6 4.25 3.15 15.90
N GLU A 7 4.97 3.42 16.99
CA GLU A 7 5.67 4.68 17.17
C GLU A 7 6.79 4.93 16.15
N ARG A 8 7.56 3.90 15.80
CA ARG A 8 8.75 4.04 14.95
C ARG A 8 8.48 3.91 13.45
N ILE A 9 7.48 3.13 13.07
CA ILE A 9 7.27 2.73 11.67
C ILE A 9 5.92 3.25 11.18
N HIS A 10 4.83 2.87 11.84
CA HIS A 10 3.47 3.17 11.37
C HIS A 10 3.02 4.61 11.62
N LYS A 11 3.62 5.31 12.59
CA LYS A 11 3.24 6.68 12.96
C LYS A 11 3.38 7.65 11.79
N GLN A 12 4.36 7.44 10.90
CA GLN A 12 4.55 8.25 9.70
C GLN A 12 3.37 8.12 8.73
N HIS A 13 2.85 6.90 8.55
CA HIS A 13 1.69 6.64 7.68
C HIS A 13 0.44 7.38 8.16
N HIS A 14 0.23 7.47 9.47
CA HIS A 14 -0.86 8.23 10.09
C HIS A 14 -0.54 9.70 10.37
N GLN A 15 0.49 10.28 9.76
CA GLN A 15 0.78 11.71 9.88
C GLN A 15 -0.35 12.57 9.30
N PHE A 16 -0.95 12.11 8.19
CA PHE A 16 -2.10 12.78 7.57
C PHE A 16 -3.40 12.22 8.13
N ARG A 17 -4.13 13.05 8.87
CA ARG A 17 -5.41 12.66 9.48
C ARG A 17 -6.59 12.72 8.51
N ALA A 18 -6.51 13.61 7.52
CA ALA A 18 -7.50 13.69 6.47
C ALA A 18 -7.25 12.59 5.44
N PRO A 19 -8.29 11.91 4.93
CA PRO A 19 -8.15 10.92 3.89
C PRO A 19 -7.71 11.60 2.58
N ILE A 20 -6.51 11.27 2.11
CA ILE A 20 -5.91 11.79 0.87
C ILE A 20 -5.38 10.58 0.11
N CYS A 21 -5.82 10.38 -1.14
CA CYS A 21 -5.39 9.24 -1.96
C CYS A 21 -3.86 9.09 -1.96
N LEU A 22 -3.13 10.17 -2.28
CA LEU A 22 -1.68 10.16 -2.37
C LEU A 22 -0.97 9.87 -1.03
N ALA A 23 -1.63 10.14 0.09
CA ALA A 23 -1.07 9.84 1.40
C ALA A 23 -1.10 8.33 1.71
N SER A 24 -1.87 7.52 0.96
CA SER A 24 -1.92 6.07 1.12
C SER A 24 -0.58 5.37 0.89
N GLU A 25 0.23 5.92 0.00
CA GLU A 25 1.58 5.40 -0.29
C GLU A 25 2.66 6.05 0.57
N TYR A 26 2.32 7.10 1.34
CA TYR A 26 3.26 7.74 2.24
C TYR A 26 3.40 6.92 3.52
N ALA A 27 4.42 6.08 3.57
CA ALA A 27 4.73 5.23 4.72
C ALA A 27 6.23 5.21 5.00
N HIS A 28 6.60 4.69 6.18
CA HIS A 28 8.01 4.43 6.48
C HIS A 28 8.57 3.41 5.47
N PRO A 29 9.82 3.53 4.98
CA PRO A 29 10.33 2.66 3.90
C PRO A 29 10.17 1.15 4.17
N ILE A 30 10.36 0.72 5.42
CA ILE A 30 10.18 -0.67 5.84
C ILE A 30 8.71 -1.10 5.72
N GLU A 31 7.79 -0.24 6.15
CA GLU A 31 6.35 -0.49 6.03
C GLU A 31 5.91 -0.50 4.57
N PHE A 32 6.43 0.43 3.78
CA PHE A 32 6.14 0.48 2.35
C PHE A 32 6.55 -0.81 1.63
N VAL A 33 7.74 -1.34 1.92
CA VAL A 33 8.19 -2.61 1.31
C VAL A 33 7.39 -3.80 1.79
N ILE A 34 7.12 -3.91 3.10
CA ILE A 34 6.48 -5.10 3.69
C ILE A 34 4.96 -5.09 3.51
N SER A 35 4.32 -3.93 3.64
CA SER A 35 2.86 -3.78 3.63
C SER A 35 2.31 -3.38 2.27
N ASN A 36 3.02 -2.57 1.48
CA ASN A 36 2.51 -2.12 0.18
C ASN A 36 3.07 -3.00 -0.95
N ILE A 37 4.40 -3.05 -1.11
CA ILE A 37 5.03 -3.76 -2.23
C ILE A 37 4.89 -5.28 -2.09
N GLY A 38 5.26 -5.83 -0.93
CA GLY A 38 5.34 -7.27 -0.71
C GLY A 38 4.06 -8.03 -1.10
N PRO A 39 2.88 -7.65 -0.55
CA PRO A 39 1.62 -8.33 -0.85
C PRO A 39 1.21 -8.18 -2.31
N VAL A 40 1.39 -6.98 -2.89
CA VAL A 40 1.01 -6.71 -4.28
C VAL A 40 1.90 -7.48 -5.27
N ALA A 41 3.20 -7.58 -4.98
CA ALA A 41 4.16 -8.31 -5.80
C ALA A 41 4.10 -9.84 -5.60
N ALA A 42 3.65 -10.31 -4.44
CA ALA A 42 3.62 -11.74 -4.12
C ALA A 42 2.80 -12.56 -5.14
N GLY A 43 1.62 -12.09 -5.54
CA GLY A 43 0.79 -12.79 -6.53
C GLY A 43 1.52 -13.01 -7.87
N PRO A 44 1.91 -11.93 -8.58
CA PRO A 44 2.64 -12.05 -9.83
C PRO A 44 3.93 -12.88 -9.74
N LEU A 45 4.68 -12.76 -8.64
CA LEU A 45 5.91 -13.53 -8.43
C LEU A 45 5.64 -15.03 -8.21
N LEU A 46 4.66 -15.38 -7.38
CA LEU A 46 4.31 -16.78 -7.09
C LEU A 46 3.78 -17.51 -8.32
N PHE A 47 3.01 -16.82 -9.15
CA PHE A 47 2.42 -17.40 -10.36
C PHE A 47 3.25 -17.17 -11.62
N GLN A 48 4.45 -16.58 -11.49
CA GLN A 48 5.33 -16.24 -12.62
C GLN A 48 4.58 -15.54 -13.76
N SER A 49 3.75 -14.57 -13.39
CA SER A 49 2.82 -13.93 -14.31
C SER A 49 3.54 -13.15 -15.41
N HIS A 50 2.93 -13.09 -16.58
CA HIS A 50 3.43 -12.26 -17.67
C HIS A 50 3.54 -10.79 -17.24
N LEU A 51 4.50 -10.07 -17.81
CA LEU A 51 4.75 -8.67 -17.48
C LEU A 51 3.48 -7.82 -17.61
N LEU A 52 2.75 -7.96 -18.72
CA LEU A 52 1.49 -7.24 -18.96
C LEU A 52 0.43 -7.50 -17.85
N THR A 53 0.25 -8.76 -17.45
CA THR A 53 -0.67 -9.13 -16.36
C THR A 53 -0.24 -8.49 -15.05
N THR A 54 1.07 -8.46 -14.80
CA THR A 54 1.66 -7.81 -13.61
C THR A 54 1.38 -6.31 -13.60
N TRP A 55 1.53 -5.60 -14.73
CA TRP A 55 1.22 -4.18 -14.83
C TRP A 55 -0.27 -3.87 -14.60
N ILE A 56 -1.15 -4.68 -15.19
CA ILE A 56 -2.61 -4.52 -14.99
C ILE A 56 -2.96 -4.77 -13.52
N TRP A 57 -2.40 -5.83 -12.93
CA TRP A 57 -2.57 -6.13 -11.51
C TRP A 57 -2.11 -4.99 -10.60
N LEU A 58 -0.91 -4.45 -10.86
CA LEU A 58 -0.37 -3.30 -10.11
C LEU A 58 -1.30 -2.08 -10.21
N LEU A 59 -1.81 -1.78 -11.40
CA LEU A 59 -2.72 -0.66 -11.61
C LEU A 59 -4.03 -0.82 -10.83
N VAL A 60 -4.62 -2.02 -10.84
CA VAL A 60 -5.83 -2.32 -10.07
C VAL A 60 -5.57 -2.21 -8.56
N ALA A 61 -4.45 -2.77 -8.08
CA ALA A 61 -4.08 -2.69 -6.67
C ALA A 61 -3.90 -1.24 -6.20
N LEU A 62 -3.19 -0.40 -6.97
CA LEU A 62 -2.99 1.01 -6.65
C LEU A 62 -4.29 1.80 -6.66
N ILE A 63 -5.19 1.55 -7.62
CA ILE A 63 -6.51 2.19 -7.64
C ILE A 63 -7.30 1.79 -6.40
N SER A 64 -7.30 0.50 -6.03
CA SER A 64 -8.00 0.00 -4.85
C SER A 64 -7.48 0.66 -3.57
N THR A 65 -6.16 0.69 -3.35
CA THR A 65 -5.53 1.33 -2.18
C THR A 65 -5.86 2.83 -2.10
N ASN A 66 -5.71 3.54 -3.22
CA ASN A 66 -6.04 4.97 -3.29
C ASN A 66 -7.51 5.21 -2.98
N ASN A 67 -8.41 4.37 -3.49
CA ASN A 67 -9.83 4.53 -3.28
C ASN A 67 -10.19 4.39 -1.79
N SER A 68 -9.61 3.40 -1.10
CA SER A 68 -9.80 3.22 0.35
C SER A 68 -9.30 4.40 1.20
N HIS A 69 -8.38 5.21 0.68
CA HIS A 69 -7.82 6.38 1.36
C HIS A 69 -8.33 7.71 0.80
N SER A 70 -9.24 7.68 -0.18
CA SER A 70 -9.75 8.87 -0.85
C SER A 70 -10.81 9.61 -0.03
N GLY A 71 -11.38 8.95 0.98
CA GLY A 71 -12.52 9.46 1.75
C GLY A 71 -13.85 9.32 1.00
N TYR A 72 -13.83 8.85 -0.25
CA TYR A 72 -15.02 8.47 -0.99
C TYR A 72 -15.31 6.98 -0.73
N CYS A 73 -16.52 6.69 -0.26
CA CYS A 73 -17.03 5.33 -0.24
C CYS A 73 -17.55 5.01 -1.65
N ILE A 74 -16.81 4.19 -2.39
CA ILE A 74 -17.24 3.60 -3.65
C ILE A 74 -17.41 2.10 -3.45
#